data_AF-A0A820CJM1-F1
#
_entry.id   AF-A0A820CJM1-F1
#
_cell.length_a   1.000
_cell.length_b   1.000
_cell.length_c   1.000
_cell.angle_alpha   90.00
_cell.angle_beta   90.00
_cell.angle_gamma   90.00
#
_symmetry.space_group_name_H-M   'P 1'
#
loop_
_entity.id
_entity.type
_entity.pdbx_description
1 polymer ?
#
loop_
_entity_poly.entity_id
_entity_poly.type
_entity_poly.pdbx_seq_one_letter_code
_entity_poly.pdbx_strand_id
1 'polypeptide(L)'
;IPENHLEPQYRSTSPLQVLQSARNEKVKLFPNFSGSENSLNWLKNLQQTGKSLKLNEQQIYELATIKLSGPAQEWFYHQDEIDNWSSFKQTFLYAFPPPIQPTNIDYLAQLLARKQGETEPVGKFVQDINRLCLKLDNKISEQDKLQYLRRGLRPQLQHYALSITSLQDFLTVMQRHEQIEKETSNQHTSSRSSQQQQQNSFNRPMHKHYDYRQNSSSTSYGSFDHYSSQNAYHEPTTQHHAKNNKICYQCNKPGHLQWNCPDNNSSQQQQHFQQRSH
;
A
#
# COMPACT_ATOMS: atom_id res chain seq x y z
N ILE A 1 -31.76 61.83 -44.42
CA ILE A 1 -31.90 61.43 -43.00
C ILE A 1 -30.77 60.43 -42.75
N PRO A 2 -29.75 60.75 -41.95
CA PRO A 2 -28.57 59.90 -41.82
C PRO A 2 -28.85 58.72 -40.89
N GLU A 3 -28.30 57.55 -41.27
CA GLU A 3 -28.33 56.30 -40.51
C GLU A 3 -27.55 56.43 -39.21
N ASN A 4 -28.22 56.15 -38.09
CA ASN A 4 -27.59 55.94 -36.79
C ASN A 4 -26.89 54.57 -36.78
N HIS A 5 -25.60 54.57 -37.09
CA HIS A 5 -24.71 53.45 -36.76
C HIS A 5 -24.51 53.39 -35.24
N LEU A 6 -25.20 52.46 -34.57
CA LEU A 6 -24.86 52.01 -33.22
C LEU A 6 -23.64 51.09 -33.32
N GLU A 7 -22.45 51.62 -33.05
CA GLU A 7 -21.28 50.78 -32.80
C GLU A 7 -21.46 50.02 -31.47
N PRO A 8 -21.15 48.71 -31.42
CA PRO A 8 -21.15 47.96 -30.18
C PRO A 8 -19.93 48.39 -29.34
N GLN A 9 -20.19 49.01 -28.18
CA GLN A 9 -19.15 49.32 -27.22
C GLN A 9 -18.54 48.03 -26.65
N TYR A 10 -17.45 47.57 -27.25
CA TYR A 10 -16.56 46.58 -26.66
C TYR A 10 -15.94 47.20 -25.40
N ARG A 11 -16.49 46.85 -24.22
CA ARG A 11 -15.84 47.13 -22.94
C ARG A 11 -14.58 46.27 -22.85
N SER A 12 -13.44 46.84 -23.25
CA SER A 12 -12.13 46.29 -22.92
C SER A 12 -11.94 46.37 -21.41
N THR A 13 -12.12 45.26 -20.70
CA THR A 13 -11.84 45.17 -19.25
C THR A 13 -10.37 45.52 -19.02
N SER A 14 -10.10 46.52 -18.19
CA SER A 14 -8.73 46.97 -17.97
C SER A 14 -7.91 45.90 -17.23
N PRO A 15 -6.60 45.78 -17.49
CA PRO A 15 -5.73 44.85 -16.77
C PRO A 15 -5.82 44.99 -15.23
N LEU A 16 -6.09 46.20 -14.73
CA LEU A 16 -6.30 46.44 -13.29
C LEU A 16 -7.61 45.81 -12.80
N GLN A 17 -8.68 45.86 -13.59
CA GLN A 17 -9.96 45.22 -13.23
C GLN A 17 -9.85 43.69 -13.22
N VAL A 18 -9.10 43.12 -14.16
CA VAL A 18 -8.81 41.67 -14.19
C VAL A 18 -7.99 41.26 -12.96
N LEU A 19 -6.97 42.04 -12.59
CA LEU A 19 -6.16 41.78 -11.40
C LEU A 19 -6.95 41.92 -10.09
N GLN A 20 -7.83 42.92 -9.98
CA GLN A 20 -8.71 43.10 -8.82
C GLN A 20 -9.74 41.97 -8.72
N SER A 21 -10.31 41.54 -9.84
CA SER A 21 -11.25 40.41 -9.88
C SER A 21 -10.56 39.10 -9.48
N ALA A 22 -9.36 38.85 -10.00
CA ALA A 22 -8.56 37.68 -9.62
C ALA A 22 -8.13 37.69 -8.15
N ARG A 23 -7.83 38.88 -7.59
CA ARG A 23 -7.56 39.06 -6.15
C ARG A 23 -8.79 38.72 -5.31
N ASN A 24 -9.97 39.21 -5.68
CA ASN A 24 -11.22 38.95 -4.97
C ASN A 24 -11.63 37.48 -5.02
N GLU A 25 -11.47 36.83 -6.18
CA GLU A 25 -11.74 35.39 -6.33
C GLU A 25 -10.79 34.55 -5.46
N LYS A 26 -9.49 34.87 -5.44
CA LYS A 26 -8.54 34.18 -4.55
C LYS A 26 -8.86 34.35 -3.06
N VAL A 27 -9.36 35.53 -2.66
CA VAL A 27 -9.84 35.78 -1.29
C VAL A 27 -11.07 34.93 -0.98
N LYS A 28 -12.01 34.79 -1.91
CA LYS A 28 -13.19 33.91 -1.72
C LYS A 28 -12.80 32.45 -1.56
N LEU A 29 -11.86 31.97 -2.38
CA LEU A 29 -11.38 30.58 -2.34
C LEU A 29 -10.56 30.24 -1.10
N PHE A 30 -10.12 31.23 -0.31
CA PHE A 30 -9.42 30.96 0.93
C PHE A 30 -10.33 30.21 1.92
N PRO A 31 -9.88 29.09 2.51
CA PRO A 31 -10.70 28.23 3.36
C PRO A 31 -11.09 28.92 4.68
N ASN A 32 -12.32 28.65 5.13
CA ASN A 32 -12.76 29.05 6.46
C ASN A 32 -12.06 28.21 7.54
N PHE A 33 -12.07 28.72 8.77
CA PHE A 33 -11.60 28.02 9.97
C PHE A 33 -12.74 27.93 10.97
N SER A 34 -13.11 26.71 11.34
CA SER A 34 -14.17 26.40 12.29
C SER A 34 -13.64 26.04 13.68
N GLY A 35 -12.34 25.74 13.79
CA GLY A 35 -11.69 25.27 15.03
C GLY A 35 -11.31 23.79 14.99
N SER A 36 -11.78 23.07 13.96
CA SER A 36 -11.47 21.65 13.75
C SER A 36 -10.24 21.44 12.86
N GLU A 37 -9.87 22.46 12.09
CA GLU A 37 -8.75 22.43 11.16
C GLU A 37 -7.41 22.61 11.90
N ASN A 38 -6.31 22.26 11.23
CA ASN A 38 -4.98 22.52 11.78
C ASN A 38 -4.67 24.03 11.74
N SER A 39 -4.73 24.66 12.92
CA SER A 39 -4.53 26.10 13.12
C SER A 39 -3.22 26.64 12.52
N LEU A 40 -2.11 25.91 12.70
CA LEU A 40 -0.81 26.30 12.16
C LEU A 40 -0.78 26.25 10.62
N ASN A 41 -1.34 25.20 10.02
CA ASN A 41 -1.41 25.09 8.56
C ASN A 41 -2.32 26.16 7.96
N TRP A 42 -3.45 26.45 8.62
CA TRP A 42 -4.37 27.49 8.20
C TRP A 42 -3.70 28.87 8.24
N LEU A 43 -3.00 29.21 9.34
CA LEU A 43 -2.22 30.46 9.43
C LEU A 43 -1.11 30.56 8.36
N LYS A 44 -0.38 29.47 8.12
CA LYS A 44 0.66 29.44 7.07
C LYS A 44 0.07 29.69 5.69
N ASN A 45 -1.06 29.03 5.37
CA ASN A 45 -1.75 29.23 4.10
C ASN A 45 -2.28 30.67 3.97
N LEU A 46 -2.81 31.23 5.05
CA LEU A 46 -3.28 32.62 5.09
C LEU A 46 -2.15 33.61 4.81
N GLN A 47 -1.01 33.44 5.48
CA GLN A 47 0.17 34.29 5.24
C GLN A 47 0.72 34.13 3.82
N GLN A 48 0.76 32.91 3.29
CA GLN A 48 1.23 32.66 1.92
C GLN A 48 0.28 33.26 0.88
N THR A 49 -1.03 33.14 1.10
CA THR A 49 -2.07 33.75 0.27
C THR A 49 -1.96 35.28 0.33
N GLY A 50 -1.80 35.84 1.53
CA GLY A 50 -1.58 37.27 1.74
C GLY A 50 -0.34 37.78 0.98
N LYS A 51 0.79 37.07 1.07
CA LYS A 51 2.01 37.38 0.30
C LYS A 51 1.77 37.32 -1.21
N SER A 52 1.09 36.28 -1.70
CA SER A 52 0.78 36.13 -3.14
C SER A 52 -0.11 37.25 -3.66
N LEU A 53 -1.03 37.73 -2.83
CA LEU A 53 -1.96 38.81 -3.13
C LEU A 53 -1.43 40.21 -2.79
N LYS A 54 -0.19 40.31 -2.29
CA LYS A 54 0.44 41.56 -1.81
C LYS A 54 -0.43 42.29 -0.77
N LEU A 55 -1.07 41.53 0.13
CA LEU A 55 -1.79 42.08 1.26
C LEU A 55 -0.81 42.56 2.33
N ASN A 56 -1.12 43.67 2.98
CA ASN A 56 -0.42 44.08 4.20
C ASN A 56 -0.92 43.27 5.42
N GLU A 57 -0.25 43.39 6.56
CA GLU A 57 -0.61 42.60 7.74
C GLU A 57 -2.02 42.90 8.27
N GLN A 58 -2.47 44.16 8.16
CA GLN A 58 -3.83 44.56 8.53
C GLN A 58 -4.88 43.87 7.65
N GLN A 59 -4.68 43.87 6.33
CA GLN A 59 -5.56 43.18 5.37
C GLN A 59 -5.56 41.66 5.57
N ILE A 60 -4.43 41.09 5.97
CA ILE A 60 -4.34 39.66 6.32
C ILE A 60 -5.13 39.38 7.59
N TYR A 61 -5.04 40.24 8.59
CA TYR A 61 -5.82 40.15 9.82
C TYR A 61 -7.33 40.28 9.55
N GLU A 62 -7.76 41.30 8.80
CA GLU A 62 -9.17 41.47 8.38
C GLU A 62 -9.67 40.24 7.60
N LEU A 63 -8.85 39.69 6.71
CA LEU A 63 -9.18 38.45 6.01
C LEU A 63 -9.30 37.27 6.98
N ALA A 64 -8.42 37.17 7.98
CA ALA A 64 -8.45 36.12 8.98
C ALA A 64 -9.78 36.12 9.73
N THR A 65 -10.22 37.29 10.22
CA THR A 65 -11.43 37.44 11.03
C THR A 65 -12.69 37.13 10.23
N ILE A 66 -12.75 37.55 8.96
CA ILE A 66 -13.86 37.22 8.04
C ILE A 66 -13.95 35.71 7.77
N LYS A 67 -12.81 35.02 7.82
CA LYS A 67 -12.71 33.58 7.50
C LYS A 67 -12.82 32.67 8.72
N LEU A 68 -13.03 33.23 9.90
CA LEU A 68 -13.48 32.46 11.06
C LEU A 68 -14.95 32.09 10.89
N SER A 69 -15.30 30.90 11.34
CA SER A 69 -16.68 30.38 11.28
C SER A 69 -16.95 29.52 12.51
N GLY A 70 -18.23 29.34 12.85
CA GLY A 70 -18.63 28.43 13.94
C GLY A 70 -17.93 28.76 15.28
N PRO A 71 -17.43 27.75 16.01
CA PRO A 71 -16.79 27.97 17.32
C PRO A 71 -15.62 28.95 17.30
N ALA A 72 -14.83 28.97 16.22
CA ALA A 72 -13.71 29.91 16.10
C ALA A 72 -14.17 31.37 15.93
N GLN A 73 -15.29 31.59 15.26
CA GLN A 73 -15.89 32.92 15.15
C GLN A 73 -16.45 33.38 16.49
N GLU A 74 -17.14 32.49 17.20
CA GLU A 74 -17.66 32.74 18.55
C GLU A 74 -16.53 33.06 19.54
N TRP A 75 -15.43 32.32 19.49
CA TRP A 75 -14.24 32.63 20.28
C TRP A 75 -13.75 34.06 20.04
N PHE A 76 -13.64 34.48 18.77
CA PHE A 76 -13.12 35.80 18.41
C PHE A 76 -14.06 36.94 18.84
N TYR A 77 -15.38 36.74 18.81
CA TYR A 77 -16.35 37.74 19.30
C TYR A 77 -16.18 38.09 20.78
N HIS A 78 -15.63 37.17 21.58
CA HIS A 78 -15.35 37.40 23.00
C HIS A 78 -13.94 37.93 23.27
N GLN A 79 -13.21 38.38 22.25
CA GLN A 79 -11.86 38.93 22.38
C GLN A 79 -11.88 40.45 22.17
N ASP A 80 -11.89 41.21 23.27
CA ASP A 80 -11.94 42.67 23.22
C ASP A 80 -10.57 43.34 22.95
N GLU A 81 -9.47 42.61 23.11
CA GLU A 81 -8.10 43.15 23.09
C GLU A 81 -7.29 42.80 21.83
N ILE A 82 -7.88 42.10 20.85
CA ILE A 82 -7.17 41.68 19.63
C ILE A 82 -7.38 42.70 18.51
N ASP A 83 -6.49 43.67 18.39
CA ASP A 83 -6.56 44.74 17.37
C ASP A 83 -5.54 44.59 16.23
N ASN A 84 -4.61 43.65 16.34
CA ASN A 84 -3.53 43.49 15.38
C ASN A 84 -3.18 42.02 15.11
N TRP A 85 -2.47 41.81 14.00
CA TRP A 85 -2.09 40.49 13.51
C TRP A 85 -1.20 39.68 14.46
N SER A 86 -0.33 40.36 15.24
CA SER A 86 0.55 39.69 16.19
C SER A 86 -0.22 39.14 17.39
N SER A 87 -1.04 40.00 18.01
CA SER A 87 -1.93 39.62 19.12
C SER A 87 -2.91 38.52 18.69
N PHE A 88 -3.46 38.63 17.46
CA PHE A 88 -4.34 37.62 16.89
C PHE A 88 -3.66 36.26 16.79
N LYS A 89 -2.47 36.17 16.18
CA LYS A 89 -1.76 34.88 16.04
C LYS A 89 -1.51 34.21 17.38
N GLN A 90 -1.06 34.98 18.37
CA GLN A 90 -0.69 34.45 19.67
C GLN A 90 -1.92 33.88 20.39
N THR A 91 -2.99 34.67 20.49
CA THR A 91 -4.24 34.27 21.14
C THR A 91 -4.95 33.15 20.37
N PHE A 92 -4.95 33.21 19.03
CA PHE A 92 -5.51 32.17 18.17
C PHE A 92 -4.80 30.82 18.35
N LEU A 93 -3.46 30.79 18.38
CA LEU A 93 -2.72 29.55 18.60
C LEU A 93 -2.83 29.02 20.03
N TYR A 94 -3.12 29.90 21.00
CA TYR A 94 -3.42 29.49 22.36
C TYR A 94 -4.81 28.85 22.46
N ALA A 95 -5.82 29.43 21.82
CA ALA A 95 -7.20 28.93 21.81
C ALA A 95 -7.38 27.67 20.93
N PHE A 96 -6.67 27.62 19.80
CA PHE A 96 -6.67 26.51 18.85
C PHE A 96 -5.25 25.95 18.71
N PRO A 97 -4.75 25.22 19.72
CA PRO A 97 -3.41 24.67 19.67
C PRO A 97 -3.29 23.73 18.47
N PRO A 98 -2.21 23.83 17.67
CA PRO A 98 -2.01 22.90 16.58
C PRO A 98 -1.86 21.48 17.15
N PRO A 99 -2.15 20.44 16.36
CA PRO A 99 -1.81 19.07 16.73
C PRO A 99 -0.35 19.01 17.17
N ILE A 100 -0.08 18.27 18.25
CA ILE A 100 1.27 18.05 18.75
C ILE A 100 2.12 17.62 17.56
N GLN A 101 3.07 18.48 17.19
CA GLN A 101 3.93 18.18 16.07
C GLN A 101 4.83 17.03 16.48
N PRO A 102 5.03 16.02 15.62
CA PRO A 102 5.93 14.93 15.93
C PRO A 102 7.32 15.50 16.21
N THR A 103 7.91 15.07 17.31
CA THR A 103 9.27 15.40 17.70
C THR A 103 10.28 14.63 16.86
N ASN A 104 11.57 14.94 17.00
CA ASN A 104 12.64 14.14 16.39
C ASN A 104 12.58 12.67 16.83
N ILE A 105 12.14 12.39 18.06
CA ILE A 105 11.99 11.01 18.57
C ILE A 105 10.86 10.30 17.82
N ASP A 106 9.74 10.99 17.57
CA ASP A 106 8.61 10.42 16.82
C ASP A 106 8.98 10.14 15.36
N TYR A 107 9.74 11.05 14.72
CA TYR A 107 10.22 10.82 13.36
C TYR A 107 11.26 9.71 13.28
N LEU A 108 12.13 9.58 14.29
CA LEU A 108 13.06 8.47 14.39
C LEU A 108 12.32 7.14 14.56
N ALA A 109 11.29 7.09 15.41
CA ALA A 109 10.45 5.91 15.58
C ALA A 109 9.73 5.54 14.28
N GLN A 110 9.15 6.52 13.56
CA GLN A 110 8.53 6.30 12.25
C GLN A 110 9.55 5.79 11.22
N LEU A 111 10.74 6.37 11.16
CA LEU A 111 11.83 5.95 10.28
C LEU A 111 12.27 4.51 10.60
N LEU A 112 12.35 4.17 11.88
CA LEU A 112 12.71 2.82 12.33
C LEU A 112 11.62 1.79 12.05
N ALA A 113 10.35 2.17 12.09
CA ALA A 113 9.23 1.29 11.82
C ALA A 113 8.91 1.12 10.33
N ARG A 114 9.37 2.06 9.47
CA ARG A 114 9.01 2.07 8.05
C ARG A 114 9.55 0.85 7.30
N LYS A 115 8.64 0.02 6.80
CA LYS A 115 8.89 -1.11 5.90
C LYS A 115 8.16 -0.91 4.57
N GLN A 116 8.78 -1.31 3.47
CA GLN A 116 8.15 -1.38 2.15
C GLN A 116 6.96 -2.35 2.21
N GLY A 117 5.79 -1.91 1.76
CA GLY A 117 4.62 -2.79 1.65
C GLY A 117 4.78 -3.84 0.54
N GLU A 118 3.99 -4.92 0.61
CA GLU A 118 4.09 -6.04 -0.35
C GLU A 118 3.92 -5.60 -1.82
N THR A 119 2.97 -4.70 -2.05
CA THR A 119 2.63 -4.14 -3.38
C THR A 119 3.17 -2.73 -3.59
N GLU A 120 3.91 -2.19 -2.62
CA GLU A 120 4.40 -0.81 -2.67
C GLU A 120 5.59 -0.68 -3.63
N PRO A 121 5.55 0.25 -4.61
CA PRO A 121 6.70 0.53 -5.47
C PRO A 121 7.90 1.00 -4.65
N VAL A 122 9.09 0.48 -4.96
CA VAL A 122 10.34 0.87 -4.27
C VAL A 122 10.53 2.39 -4.26
N GLY A 123 10.23 3.07 -5.38
CA GLY A 123 10.39 4.52 -5.46
C GLY A 123 9.57 5.29 -4.43
N LYS A 124 8.35 4.81 -4.12
CA LYS A 124 7.49 5.43 -3.11
C LYS A 124 8.05 5.23 -1.70
N PHE A 125 8.52 4.02 -1.40
CA PHE A 125 9.18 3.70 -0.14
C PHE A 125 10.44 4.56 0.07
N VAL A 126 11.31 4.67 -0.94
CA VAL A 126 12.53 5.48 -0.87
C VAL A 126 12.21 6.96 -0.63
N GLN A 127 11.20 7.51 -1.32
CA GLN A 127 10.75 8.89 -1.12
C GLN A 127 10.26 9.13 0.31
N ASP A 128 9.52 8.19 0.89
CA ASP A 128 9.02 8.32 2.26
C ASP A 128 10.15 8.27 3.30
N ILE A 129 11.14 7.39 3.11
CA ILE A 129 12.35 7.34 3.94
C ILE A 129 13.11 8.67 3.85
N ASN A 130 13.33 9.19 2.64
CA ASN A 130 13.98 10.49 2.45
C ASN A 130 13.20 11.63 3.13
N ARG A 131 11.87 11.63 3.02
CA ARG A 131 11.00 12.60 3.69
C ARG A 131 11.15 12.54 5.21
N LEU A 132 11.20 11.34 5.80
CA LEU A 132 11.41 11.17 7.24
C LEU A 132 12.81 11.64 7.66
N CYS A 133 13.84 11.35 6.86
CA CYS A 133 15.19 11.82 7.11
C CYS A 133 15.32 13.34 7.08
N LEU A 134 14.61 14.02 6.17
CA LEU A 134 14.59 15.49 6.08
C LEU A 134 13.87 16.17 7.26
N LYS A 135 12.98 15.45 7.94
CA LYS A 135 12.27 15.97 9.12
C LYS A 135 13.11 15.89 10.40
N LEU A 136 14.15 15.07 10.39
CA LEU A 136 15.19 15.07 11.41
C LEU A 136 16.19 16.18 11.02
N ASP A 137 16.82 16.84 12.00
CA ASP A 137 17.67 18.03 11.80
C ASP A 137 18.98 17.78 11.00
N ASN A 138 18.90 17.12 9.84
CA ASN A 138 19.96 16.78 8.91
C ASN A 138 21.14 15.98 9.50
N LYS A 139 20.93 15.25 10.59
CA LYS A 139 21.97 14.43 11.25
C LYS A 139 22.12 13.01 10.70
N ILE A 140 21.34 12.62 9.69
CA ILE A 140 21.43 11.25 9.16
C ILE A 140 22.48 11.19 8.04
N SER A 141 23.52 10.39 8.29
CA SER A 141 24.57 10.11 7.30
C SER A 141 24.03 9.32 6.10
N GLU A 142 24.73 9.36 4.97
CA GLU A 142 24.33 8.54 3.80
C GLU A 142 24.38 7.04 4.10
N GLN A 143 25.33 6.59 4.92
CA GLN A 143 25.43 5.19 5.35
C GLN A 143 24.22 4.77 6.20
N ASP A 144 23.78 5.62 7.13
CA ASP A 144 22.59 5.35 7.93
C ASP A 144 21.33 5.29 7.05
N LYS A 145 21.21 6.22 6.08
CA LYS A 145 20.10 6.19 5.09
C LYS A 145 20.07 4.87 4.33
N LEU A 146 21.22 4.42 3.82
CA LEU A 146 21.34 3.12 3.15
C LEU A 146 20.94 1.97 4.07
N GLN A 147 21.33 2.01 5.35
CA GLN A 147 20.93 1.00 6.32
C GLN A 147 19.42 0.98 6.56
N TYR A 148 18.78 2.15 6.69
CA TYR A 148 17.32 2.25 6.82
C TYR A 148 16.61 1.69 5.59
N LEU A 149 17.09 2.04 4.39
CA LEU A 149 16.56 1.54 3.13
C LEU A 149 16.69 0.01 3.03
N ARG A 150 17.90 -0.55 3.22
CA ARG A 150 18.15 -1.99 3.16
C ARG A 150 17.29 -2.78 4.15
N ARG A 151 17.18 -2.30 5.40
CA ARG A 151 16.40 -2.96 6.46
C ARG A 151 14.89 -2.86 6.20
N GLY A 152 14.46 -1.79 5.53
CA GLY A 152 13.04 -1.52 5.28
C GLY A 152 12.50 -2.18 4.02
N LEU A 153 13.34 -2.61 3.07
CA LEU A 153 12.89 -3.31 1.86
C LEU A 153 12.11 -4.59 2.17
N ARG A 154 11.23 -4.96 1.23
CA ARG A 154 10.53 -6.25 1.28
C ARG A 154 11.52 -7.41 1.08
N PRO A 155 11.23 -8.61 1.64
CA PRO A 155 12.18 -9.73 1.64
C PRO A 155 12.73 -10.12 0.25
N GLN A 156 11.90 -10.02 -0.79
CA GLN A 156 12.26 -10.39 -2.16
C GLN A 156 13.38 -9.49 -2.73
N LEU A 157 13.40 -8.20 -2.34
CA LEU A 157 14.39 -7.23 -2.82
C LEU A 157 15.60 -7.10 -1.89
N GLN A 158 15.48 -7.55 -0.64
CA GLN A 158 16.48 -7.32 0.41
C GLN A 158 17.86 -7.92 0.07
N HIS A 159 17.90 -9.10 -0.56
CA HIS A 159 19.15 -9.76 -0.96
C HIS A 159 19.96 -8.92 -1.98
N TYR A 160 19.28 -8.28 -2.94
CA TYR A 160 19.94 -7.45 -3.95
C TYR A 160 20.49 -6.13 -3.38
N ALA A 161 19.96 -5.67 -2.25
CA ALA A 161 20.34 -4.40 -1.65
C ALA A 161 21.67 -4.45 -0.86
N LEU A 162 22.18 -5.65 -0.56
CA LEU A 162 23.40 -5.84 0.23
C LEU A 162 24.66 -5.34 -0.48
N SER A 163 24.71 -5.45 -1.82
CA SER A 163 25.87 -5.05 -2.63
C SER A 163 25.93 -3.55 -2.94
N ILE A 164 24.87 -2.79 -2.67
CA ILE A 164 24.75 -1.38 -3.07
C ILE A 164 25.35 -0.48 -2.00
N THR A 165 26.46 0.20 -2.26
CA THR A 165 27.12 1.10 -1.30
C THR A 165 26.82 2.59 -1.49
N SER A 166 26.05 2.94 -2.52
CA SER A 166 25.75 4.32 -2.92
C SER A 166 24.24 4.59 -2.91
N LEU A 167 23.83 5.71 -2.31
CA LEU A 167 22.43 6.14 -2.29
C LEU A 167 21.92 6.44 -3.71
N GLN A 168 22.80 7.00 -4.56
CA GLN A 168 22.50 7.35 -5.94
C GLN A 168 22.13 6.12 -6.77
N ASP A 169 22.84 5.01 -6.55
CA ASP A 169 22.63 3.76 -7.30
C ASP A 169 21.46 2.95 -6.74
N PHE A 170 21.13 3.13 -5.45
CA PHE A 170 20.13 2.34 -4.75
C PHE A 170 18.78 2.29 -5.46
N LEU A 171 18.23 3.45 -5.81
CA LEU A 171 16.91 3.51 -6.42
C LEU A 171 16.89 2.83 -7.79
N THR A 172 17.90 3.12 -8.62
CA THR A 172 18.03 2.56 -9.97
C THR A 172 18.15 1.04 -9.95
N VAL A 173 19.01 0.50 -9.10
CA VAL A 173 19.23 -0.95 -8.98
C VAL A 173 17.98 -1.64 -8.45
N MET A 174 17.35 -1.09 -7.40
CA MET A 174 16.15 -1.71 -6.83
C MET A 174 14.94 -1.65 -7.75
N GLN A 175 14.76 -0.58 -8.52
CA GLN A 175 13.71 -0.52 -9.55
C GLN A 175 13.93 -1.55 -10.66
N ARG A 176 15.18 -1.77 -11.09
CA ARG A 176 15.52 -2.82 -12.06
C ARG A 176 15.15 -4.21 -11.54
N HIS A 177 15.48 -4.51 -10.28
CA HIS A 177 15.10 -5.80 -9.67
C HIS A 177 13.58 -5.96 -9.52
N GLU A 178 12.87 -4.88 -9.18
CA GLU A 178 11.40 -4.89 -9.12
C GLU A 178 10.77 -5.20 -10.50
N GLN A 179 11.34 -4.70 -11.59
CA GLN A 179 10.88 -5.02 -12.95
C GLN A 179 11.12 -6.50 -13.31
N ILE A 180 12.31 -7.04 -13.00
CA ILE A 180 12.66 -8.44 -13.24
C ILE A 180 11.67 -9.39 -12.52
N GLU A 181 11.30 -9.09 -11.26
CA GLU A 181 10.33 -9.89 -10.52
C GLU A 181 8.94 -9.88 -11.17
N LYS A 182 8.48 -8.72 -11.66
CA LYS A 182 7.19 -8.60 -12.37
C LYS A 182 7.20 -9.39 -13.68
N GLU A 183 8.27 -9.30 -14.44
CA GLU A 183 8.44 -10.04 -15.70
C GLU A 183 8.46 -11.56 -15.47
N THR A 184 9.19 -12.01 -14.45
CA THR A 184 9.28 -13.45 -14.10
C THR A 184 7.92 -14.00 -13.65
N SER A 185 7.16 -13.23 -12.88
CA SER A 185 5.80 -13.60 -12.44
C SER A 185 4.84 -13.76 -13.64
N ASN A 186 4.89 -12.85 -14.61
CA ASN A 186 4.02 -12.88 -15.79
C ASN A 186 4.33 -14.02 -16.78
N GLN A 187 5.59 -14.46 -16.86
CA GLN A 187 5.97 -15.61 -17.70
C GLN A 187 5.38 -16.93 -17.17
N HIS A 188 5.26 -17.09 -15.85
CA HIS A 188 4.69 -18.29 -15.24
C HIS A 188 3.17 -18.41 -15.37
N THR A 189 2.43 -17.30 -15.49
CA THR A 189 0.97 -17.33 -15.72
C THR A 189 0.62 -17.67 -17.17
N SER A 190 1.42 -17.18 -18.11
CA SER A 190 1.21 -17.37 -19.56
C SER A 190 1.57 -18.78 -20.06
N SER A 191 2.51 -19.45 -19.39
CA SER A 191 2.92 -20.82 -19.75
C SER A 191 1.99 -21.91 -19.20
N ARG A 192 1.21 -21.63 -18.14
CA ARG A 192 0.19 -22.58 -17.60
C ARG A 192 -1.10 -22.66 -18.42
N SER A 193 -1.54 -21.56 -19.03
CA SER A 193 -2.75 -21.53 -19.88
C SER A 193 -2.56 -22.23 -21.22
N SER A 194 -1.32 -22.30 -21.72
CA SER A 194 -0.98 -22.90 -23.01
C SER A 194 -0.88 -24.44 -22.96
N GLN A 195 -0.62 -25.04 -21.79
CA GLN A 195 -0.48 -26.49 -21.63
C GLN A 195 -1.82 -27.24 -21.37
N GLN A 196 -2.91 -26.53 -21.05
CA GLN A 196 -4.22 -27.16 -20.78
C GLN A 196 -5.08 -27.40 -22.03
N GLN A 197 -4.73 -26.86 -23.21
CA GLN A 197 -5.51 -27.06 -24.43
C GLN A 197 -5.08 -28.25 -25.31
N GLN A 198 -4.01 -28.97 -24.98
CA GLN A 198 -3.54 -30.12 -25.79
C GLN A 198 -3.84 -31.51 -25.20
N GLN A 199 -4.44 -31.62 -24.01
CA GLN A 199 -4.71 -32.93 -23.38
C GLN A 199 -6.16 -33.42 -23.43
N ASN A 200 -7.09 -32.72 -24.11
CA ASN A 200 -8.52 -33.09 -24.13
C ASN A 200 -9.00 -33.87 -25.37
N SER A 201 -8.10 -34.45 -26.20
CA SER A 201 -8.52 -35.20 -27.41
C SER A 201 -8.51 -36.73 -27.31
N PHE A 202 -8.34 -37.35 -26.13
CA PHE A 202 -8.20 -38.82 -26.03
C PHE A 202 -9.26 -39.58 -25.22
N ASN A 203 -10.45 -39.02 -24.98
CA ASN A 203 -11.56 -39.80 -24.42
C ASN A 203 -12.88 -39.55 -25.17
N ARG A 204 -13.06 -40.24 -26.31
CA ARG A 204 -14.40 -40.56 -26.82
C ARG A 204 -14.74 -42.00 -26.41
N PRO A 205 -15.79 -42.25 -25.61
CA PRO A 205 -16.21 -43.61 -25.32
C PRO A 205 -16.81 -44.26 -26.56
N MET A 206 -16.30 -45.43 -26.93
CA MET A 206 -16.84 -46.25 -28.02
C MET A 206 -18.07 -47.01 -27.51
N HIS A 207 -19.26 -46.69 -28.02
CA HIS A 207 -20.48 -47.44 -27.73
C HIS A 207 -20.37 -48.86 -28.31
N LYS A 208 -20.27 -49.88 -27.44
CA LYS A 208 -20.41 -51.29 -27.83
C LYS A 208 -21.89 -51.65 -27.90
N HIS A 209 -22.32 -52.07 -29.09
CA HIS A 209 -23.58 -52.74 -29.34
C HIS A 209 -23.51 -54.15 -28.73
N TYR A 210 -24.43 -54.48 -27.82
CA TYR A 210 -24.67 -55.86 -27.41
C TYR A 210 -26.07 -56.25 -27.86
N ASP A 211 -26.13 -57.27 -28.71
CA ASP A 211 -27.37 -57.95 -29.08
C ASP A 211 -27.85 -58.75 -27.87
N TYR A 212 -29.11 -58.51 -27.46
CA TYR A 212 -29.80 -59.40 -26.54
C TYR A 212 -31.13 -59.85 -27.12
N ARG A 213 -31.25 -61.18 -27.21
CA ARG A 213 -32.39 -61.94 -27.70
C ARG A 213 -33.45 -62.03 -26.59
N GLN A 214 -34.70 -61.87 -27.00
CA GLN A 214 -35.92 -61.85 -26.19
C GLN A 214 -36.05 -63.04 -25.22
N ASN A 215 -36.53 -62.80 -23.99
CA ASN A 215 -37.85 -63.29 -23.56
C ASN A 215 -38.33 -62.68 -22.22
N SER A 216 -39.50 -62.07 -22.29
CA SER A 216 -40.69 -62.18 -21.42
C SER A 216 -40.60 -62.33 -19.89
N SER A 217 -41.34 -61.40 -19.26
CA SER A 217 -42.32 -61.57 -18.16
C SER A 217 -41.89 -61.69 -16.68
N SER A 218 -42.18 -60.58 -15.98
CA SER A 218 -43.05 -60.50 -14.78
C SER A 218 -42.45 -60.64 -13.37
N THR A 219 -42.99 -59.79 -12.47
CA THR A 219 -43.16 -60.02 -11.02
C THR A 219 -41.90 -59.66 -10.20
N SER A 220 -41.88 -59.00 -9.03
CA SER A 220 -42.83 -58.28 -8.16
C SER A 220 -42.06 -58.07 -6.83
N TYR A 221 -42.29 -56.96 -6.12
CA TYR A 221 -41.91 -56.69 -4.71
C TYR A 221 -40.38 -56.64 -4.46
N GLY A 222 -39.84 -55.87 -3.53
CA GLY A 222 -40.33 -55.14 -2.38
C GLY A 222 -39.14 -55.00 -1.44
N SER A 223 -38.98 -53.80 -0.86
CA SER A 223 -38.29 -53.43 0.38
C SER A 223 -37.42 -54.47 1.11
N PHE A 224 -36.21 -54.10 1.54
CA PHE A 224 -35.92 -53.86 2.97
C PHE A 224 -34.48 -53.40 3.23
N ASP A 225 -34.39 -52.63 4.31
CA ASP A 225 -33.27 -52.02 5.00
C ASP A 225 -32.18 -52.99 5.50
N HIS A 226 -30.98 -52.45 5.80
CA HIS A 226 -30.40 -52.28 7.16
C HIS A 226 -28.84 -52.35 7.16
N TYR A 227 -28.22 -51.19 7.48
CA TYR A 227 -27.22 -50.94 8.54
C TYR A 227 -25.86 -51.69 8.67
N SER A 228 -24.88 -50.88 9.10
CA SER A 228 -23.68 -51.18 9.91
C SER A 228 -22.31 -51.43 9.24
N SER A 229 -21.45 -50.41 9.40
CA SER A 229 -20.15 -50.41 10.07
C SER A 229 -19.41 -51.75 10.28
N GLN A 230 -18.17 -51.85 9.78
CA GLN A 230 -16.94 -51.86 10.62
C GLN A 230 -15.67 -52.04 9.78
N ASN A 231 -14.59 -51.45 10.29
CA ASN A 231 -13.21 -51.47 9.80
C ASN A 231 -12.61 -52.89 9.69
N ALA A 232 -11.72 -53.10 8.71
CA ALA A 232 -10.37 -53.63 8.94
C ALA A 232 -9.60 -53.87 7.62
N TYR A 233 -8.43 -53.23 7.53
CA TYR A 233 -7.18 -53.66 6.90
C TYR A 233 -7.18 -54.56 5.66
N HIS A 234 -6.64 -54.04 4.55
CA HIS A 234 -5.69 -54.75 3.69
C HIS A 234 -4.94 -53.77 2.76
N GLU A 235 -3.62 -53.67 2.94
CA GLU A 235 -2.65 -53.47 1.85
C GLU A 235 -2.03 -54.85 1.53
N PRO A 236 -1.20 -55.04 0.48
CA PRO A 236 -0.90 -54.16 -0.67
C PRO A 236 -0.98 -54.91 -2.02
N THR A 237 -1.02 -54.20 -3.17
CA THR A 237 -0.27 -54.61 -4.38
C THR A 237 -0.33 -53.55 -5.50
N THR A 238 0.87 -53.04 -5.81
CA THR A 238 1.44 -52.74 -7.14
C THR A 238 0.80 -51.72 -8.07
N GLN A 239 1.49 -50.58 -8.13
CA GLN A 239 2.12 -49.99 -9.33
C GLN A 239 1.23 -49.34 -10.40
N HIS A 240 1.15 -48.00 -10.34
CA HIS A 240 1.29 -47.17 -11.54
C HIS A 240 2.45 -46.18 -11.37
N HIS A 241 3.52 -46.44 -12.12
CA HIS A 241 4.68 -45.58 -12.25
C HIS A 241 4.31 -44.25 -12.95
N ALA A 242 4.33 -43.15 -12.21
CA ALA A 242 4.51 -41.81 -12.77
C ALA A 242 5.78 -41.20 -12.18
N LYS A 243 6.78 -40.95 -13.05
CA LYS A 243 8.08 -40.36 -12.72
C LYS A 243 7.92 -39.01 -12.02
N ASN A 244 7.91 -39.01 -10.69
CA ASN A 244 8.03 -37.80 -9.89
C ASN A 244 9.50 -37.60 -9.52
N ASN A 245 10.19 -36.72 -10.24
CA ASN A 245 11.57 -36.26 -9.98
C ASN A 245 11.67 -35.40 -8.70
N LYS A 246 11.07 -35.87 -7.60
CA LYS A 246 11.17 -35.18 -6.32
C LYS A 246 12.39 -35.70 -5.56
N ILE A 247 13.26 -34.77 -5.20
CA ILE A 247 14.50 -35.02 -4.46
C ILE A 247 14.22 -34.69 -2.99
N CYS A 248 14.62 -35.58 -2.08
CA CYS A 248 14.44 -35.36 -0.65
C CYS A 248 15.37 -34.25 -0.15
N TYR A 249 14.81 -33.20 0.45
CA TYR A 249 15.59 -32.07 0.99
C TYR A 249 16.48 -32.42 2.20
N GLN A 250 16.32 -33.62 2.78
CA GLN A 250 17.13 -34.08 3.92
C GLN A 250 18.35 -34.91 3.47
N CYS A 251 18.16 -35.86 2.53
CA CYS A 251 19.20 -36.81 2.13
C CYS A 251 19.64 -36.67 0.66
N ASN A 252 19.02 -35.75 -0.09
CA ASN A 252 19.25 -35.51 -1.52
C ASN A 252 19.05 -36.72 -2.44
N LYS A 253 18.38 -37.79 -1.97
CA LYS A 253 18.04 -38.96 -2.80
C LYS A 253 16.69 -38.74 -3.52
N PRO A 254 16.54 -39.18 -4.79
CA PRO A 254 15.29 -39.06 -5.53
C PRO A 254 14.25 -40.09 -5.09
N GLY A 255 12.98 -39.82 -5.37
CA GLY A 255 11.86 -40.77 -5.19
C GLY A 255 11.02 -40.56 -3.92
N HIS A 256 11.41 -39.65 -3.03
CA HIS A 256 10.63 -39.27 -1.85
C HIS A 256 10.88 -37.81 -1.44
N LEU A 257 10.05 -37.27 -0.55
CA LEU A 257 10.18 -35.93 0.05
C LEU A 257 10.57 -36.05 1.53
N GLN A 258 11.05 -34.97 2.14
CA GLN A 258 11.62 -34.97 3.50
C GLN A 258 10.72 -35.64 4.57
N TRP A 259 9.40 -35.46 4.49
CA TRP A 259 8.43 -36.07 5.40
C TRP A 259 8.28 -37.59 5.26
N ASN A 260 8.71 -38.17 4.13
CA ASN A 260 8.65 -39.61 3.86
C ASN A 260 10.06 -40.19 3.69
N CYS A 261 11.07 -39.58 4.34
CA CYS A 261 12.45 -39.99 4.25
C CYS A 261 12.70 -41.24 5.12
N PRO A 262 13.19 -42.35 4.55
CA PRO A 262 13.49 -43.56 5.32
C PRO A 262 14.63 -43.34 6.33
N ASP A 263 15.46 -42.33 6.10
CA ASP A 263 16.57 -41.94 7.00
C ASP A 263 16.10 -40.98 8.13
N ASN A 264 14.81 -40.65 8.25
CA ASN A 264 14.28 -39.65 9.20
C ASN A 264 14.28 -40.09 10.67
N ASN A 265 14.64 -41.34 10.97
CA ASN A 265 14.58 -41.89 12.34
C ASN A 265 15.95 -42.13 13.00
N SER A 266 17.03 -41.47 12.53
CA SER A 266 18.39 -41.72 13.03
C SER A 266 19.01 -40.57 13.83
N SER A 267 18.33 -39.45 14.03
CA SER A 267 18.97 -38.23 14.59
C SER A 267 18.34 -37.66 15.86
N GLN A 268 17.23 -38.22 16.37
CA GLN A 268 16.60 -37.75 17.61
C GLN A 268 16.91 -38.60 18.85
N GLN A 269 17.77 -39.63 18.75
CA GLN A 269 18.06 -40.52 19.89
C GLN A 269 19.46 -40.38 20.50
N GLN A 270 20.15 -39.25 20.32
CA GLN A 270 21.45 -38.99 20.99
C GLN A 270 21.56 -37.67 21.78
N GLN A 271 20.49 -36.88 21.95
CA GLN A 271 20.54 -35.65 22.76
C GLN A 271 19.60 -35.63 23.97
N HIS A 272 18.98 -36.76 24.36
CA HIS A 272 18.05 -36.80 25.50
C HIS A 272 18.55 -37.60 26.73
N PHE A 273 19.83 -38.01 26.78
CA PHE A 273 20.42 -38.79 27.88
C PHE A 273 21.57 -38.09 28.65
N GLN A 274 21.68 -36.76 28.62
CA GLN A 274 22.69 -36.02 29.42
C GLN A 274 22.14 -34.88 30.29
N GLN A 275 20.90 -34.99 30.77
CA GLN A 275 20.37 -34.07 31.81
C GLN A 275 19.65 -34.80 32.97
N ARG A 276 20.16 -35.96 33.36
CA ARG A 276 19.85 -36.59 34.66
C ARG A 276 21.10 -37.23 35.25
N SER A 277 22.07 -36.41 35.63
CA SER A 277 23.13 -36.73 36.62
C SER A 277 23.97 -35.46 36.84
N HIS A 278 23.40 -34.51 37.58
CA HIS A 278 24.09 -33.64 38.54
C HIS A 278 23.03 -32.98 39.41
#